data_AF-A0AAP6D0Z5-F1
#
_entry.id   AF-A0AAP6D0Z5-F1
#
_cell.length_a   1.000
_cell.length_b   1.000
_cell.length_c   1.000
_cell.angle_alpha   90.00
_cell.angle_beta   90.00
_cell.angle_gamma   90.00
#
_symmetry.space_group_name_H-M   'P 1'
#
loop_
_entity.id
_entity.type
_entity.pdbx_description
1 polymer ?
#
loop_
_entity_poly.entity_id
_entity_poly.type
_entity_poly.pdbx_seq_one_letter_code
_entity_poly.pdbx_strand_id
1 'polypeptide(L)'
;LKIPNDNMSEFYQWFHFRLETEAEQSHTIKLLDLAKSAYPEGWQGYDVVASYDREEWFRIPAEFDGDTLTFTVIPERSSIYFAYFAPYTYDRHLDLLHMAQSAHHCKLDTLGHTLDGNDMSLLTFGEPEEGKKKIWMIARQHPGETMAEWFMEGMIQRLLDENDTVA
;
A
#
# COMPACT_ATOMS: atom_id res chain seq x y z
N LEU A 1 -2.29 -20.45 -7.26
CA LEU A 1 -2.10 -19.14 -7.93
C LEU A 1 -0.61 -18.90 -8.10
N LYS A 2 -0.22 -18.01 -9.02
CA LYS A 2 1.15 -17.54 -9.18
C LYS A 2 1.13 -16.01 -9.18
N ILE A 3 2.17 -15.40 -8.64
CA ILE A 3 2.33 -13.93 -8.64
C ILE A 3 2.93 -13.53 -9.99
N PRO A 4 2.32 -12.56 -10.72
CA PRO A 4 2.90 -12.08 -11.96
C PRO A 4 4.17 -11.27 -11.69
N ASN A 5 5.08 -11.25 -12.67
CA ASN A 5 6.20 -10.32 -12.67
C ASN A 5 5.70 -8.88 -12.79
N ASP A 6 6.46 -7.97 -12.20
CA ASP A 6 6.34 -6.55 -12.40
C ASP A 6 6.45 -6.21 -13.90
N ASN A 7 5.71 -5.20 -14.34
CA ASN A 7 5.74 -4.76 -15.73
C ASN A 7 7.18 -4.37 -16.13
N MET A 8 7.68 -4.94 -17.23
CA MET A 8 9.05 -4.71 -17.74
C MET A 8 10.16 -5.04 -16.74
N SER A 9 9.95 -6.01 -15.85
CA SER A 9 10.93 -6.47 -14.85
C SER A 9 10.81 -7.98 -14.59
N GLU A 10 11.84 -8.57 -13.99
CA GLU A 10 11.82 -9.98 -13.54
C GLU A 10 11.34 -10.12 -12.08
N PHE A 11 11.21 -9.01 -11.35
CA PHE A 11 10.81 -9.01 -9.94
C PHE A 11 9.33 -9.36 -9.76
N TYR A 12 9.03 -10.07 -8.67
CA TYR A 12 7.68 -10.25 -8.16
C TYR A 12 7.74 -10.53 -6.65
N GLN A 13 6.75 -10.02 -5.94
CA GLN A 13 6.52 -10.27 -4.51
C GLN A 13 5.11 -9.85 -4.14
N TRP A 14 4.71 -8.66 -4.59
CA TRP A 14 3.42 -8.07 -4.30
C TRP A 14 2.28 -8.86 -4.97
N PHE A 15 1.25 -9.18 -4.19
CA PHE A 15 0.00 -9.72 -4.72
C PHE A 15 -1.19 -8.94 -4.15
N HIS A 16 -2.26 -8.86 -4.93
CA HIS A 16 -3.55 -8.33 -4.51
C HIS A 16 -4.64 -8.93 -5.41
N PHE A 17 -5.58 -9.70 -4.84
CA PHE A 17 -6.64 -10.35 -5.59
C PHE A 17 -7.91 -10.53 -4.75
N ARG A 18 -9.02 -10.82 -5.43
CA ARG A 18 -10.32 -11.08 -4.81
C ARG A 18 -10.73 -12.53 -5.02
N LEU A 19 -11.28 -13.16 -3.99
CA LEU A 19 -12.02 -14.40 -4.09
C LEU A 19 -13.51 -14.09 -4.03
N GLU A 20 -14.27 -14.61 -5.00
CA GLU A 20 -15.73 -14.68 -4.93
C GLU A 20 -16.14 -16.14 -4.77
N THR A 21 -16.99 -16.42 -3.78
CA THR A 21 -17.36 -17.79 -3.42
C THR A 21 -18.66 -17.84 -2.61
N GLU A 22 -19.11 -19.05 -2.25
CA GLU A 22 -20.20 -19.23 -1.31
C GLU A 22 -19.66 -19.03 0.12
N ALA A 23 -20.37 -18.25 0.93
CA ALA A 23 -19.98 -18.04 2.33
C ALA A 23 -19.97 -19.37 3.10
N GLU A 24 -19.16 -19.43 4.15
CA GLU A 24 -18.99 -20.58 5.04
C GLU A 24 -18.37 -21.83 4.36
N GLN A 25 -17.87 -21.69 3.13
CA GLN A 25 -17.09 -22.72 2.46
C GLN A 25 -15.59 -22.60 2.78
N SER A 26 -14.94 -23.70 3.13
CA SER A 26 -13.48 -23.71 3.36
C SER A 26 -12.70 -23.68 2.05
N HIS A 27 -11.72 -22.80 1.95
CA HIS A 27 -10.79 -22.71 0.82
C HIS A 27 -9.34 -22.77 1.30
N THR A 28 -8.55 -23.63 0.66
CA THR A 28 -7.09 -23.64 0.80
C THR A 28 -6.48 -23.01 -0.43
N ILE A 29 -5.79 -21.90 -0.26
CA ILE A 29 -5.14 -21.15 -1.32
C ILE A 29 -3.64 -21.38 -1.23
N LYS A 30 -3.02 -21.60 -2.39
CA LYS A 30 -1.58 -21.80 -2.54
C LYS A 30 -1.03 -20.78 -3.52
N LEU A 31 -0.06 -19.98 -3.08
CA LEU A 31 0.77 -19.14 -3.93
C LEU A 31 2.05 -19.91 -4.24
N LEU A 32 2.25 -20.27 -5.50
CA LEU A 32 3.33 -21.15 -5.96
C LEU A 32 4.53 -20.32 -6.48
N ASP A 33 5.67 -20.99 -6.67
CA ASP A 33 6.90 -20.46 -7.25
C ASP A 33 7.51 -19.29 -6.46
N LEU A 34 7.48 -19.31 -5.13
CA LEU A 34 7.97 -18.21 -4.30
C LEU A 34 9.45 -18.32 -3.91
N ALA A 35 10.09 -19.48 -4.10
CA ALA A 35 11.53 -19.64 -3.88
C ALA A 35 12.38 -18.73 -4.80
N LYS A 36 11.77 -18.25 -5.90
CA LYS A 36 12.39 -17.36 -6.90
C LYS A 36 11.84 -15.93 -6.87
N SER A 37 10.96 -15.62 -5.91
CA SER A 37 10.47 -14.26 -5.71
C SER A 37 11.62 -13.31 -5.36
N ALA A 38 11.38 -12.00 -5.43
CA ALA A 38 12.42 -11.00 -5.17
C ALA A 38 13.05 -11.16 -3.77
N TYR A 39 12.25 -11.57 -2.79
CA TYR A 39 12.68 -11.80 -1.41
C TYR A 39 12.05 -13.08 -0.84
N PRO A 40 12.63 -14.27 -1.11
CA PRO A 40 12.08 -15.55 -0.66
C PRO A 40 12.04 -15.68 0.88
N GLU A 41 13.07 -15.16 1.55
CA GLU A 41 13.11 -15.07 3.03
C GLU A 41 11.95 -14.27 3.62
N GLY A 42 11.35 -13.34 2.85
CA GLY A 42 10.19 -12.56 3.27
C GLY A 42 8.92 -13.38 3.51
N TRP A 43 8.87 -14.63 3.04
CA TRP A 43 7.74 -15.54 3.25
C TRP A 43 7.83 -16.32 4.57
N GLN A 44 9.01 -16.38 5.20
CA GLN A 44 9.19 -17.10 6.45
C GLN A 44 8.49 -16.37 7.60
N GLY A 45 7.46 -16.99 8.17
CA GLY A 45 6.66 -16.39 9.25
C GLY A 45 5.77 -15.23 8.80
N TYR A 46 5.52 -15.10 7.49
CA TYR A 46 4.63 -14.11 6.93
C TYR A 46 3.18 -14.61 6.89
N ASP A 47 2.25 -13.80 7.39
CA ASP A 47 0.80 -14.03 7.31
C ASP A 47 0.15 -13.17 6.23
N VAL A 48 -0.83 -13.71 5.52
CA VAL A 48 -1.52 -13.01 4.42
C VAL A 48 -2.43 -11.92 4.98
N VAL A 49 -2.48 -10.76 4.31
CA VAL A 49 -3.41 -9.67 4.65
C VAL A 49 -4.72 -9.88 3.90
N ALA A 50 -5.86 -9.72 4.58
CA ALA A 50 -7.19 -9.90 3.99
C ALA A 50 -8.20 -8.84 4.46
N SER A 51 -9.25 -8.62 3.67
CA SER A 51 -10.31 -7.66 3.99
C SER A 51 -11.60 -8.00 3.25
N TYR A 52 -12.75 -7.77 3.92
CA TYR A 52 -14.08 -7.93 3.32
C TYR A 52 -14.59 -6.63 2.65
N ASP A 53 -14.15 -5.47 3.13
CA ASP A 53 -14.67 -4.15 2.73
C ASP A 53 -13.62 -3.25 2.04
N ARG A 54 -12.34 -3.67 2.05
CA ARG A 54 -11.14 -2.94 1.58
C ARG A 54 -10.73 -1.79 2.49
N GLU A 55 -11.34 -1.65 3.66
CA GLU A 55 -11.03 -0.62 4.67
C GLU A 55 -10.36 -1.26 5.89
N GLU A 56 -11.00 -2.27 6.49
CA GLU A 56 -10.44 -3.01 7.62
C GLU A 56 -9.66 -4.23 7.12
N TRP A 57 -8.37 -4.28 7.48
CA TRP A 57 -7.46 -5.33 7.05
C TRP A 57 -6.96 -6.14 8.24
N PHE A 58 -7.00 -7.47 8.12
CA PHE A 58 -6.57 -8.42 9.16
C PHE A 58 -5.62 -9.47 8.58
N ARG A 59 -4.94 -10.21 9.48
CA ARG A 59 -4.00 -11.26 9.10
C ARG A 59 -4.68 -12.63 9.08
N ILE A 60 -4.31 -13.45 8.09
CA ILE A 60 -4.66 -14.86 7.99
C ILE A 60 -3.36 -15.66 8.11
N PRO A 61 -3.27 -16.58 9.08
CA PRO A 61 -2.11 -17.43 9.25
C PRO A 61 -1.75 -18.16 7.95
N ALA A 62 -0.47 -18.13 7.61
CA ALA A 62 0.05 -18.82 6.44
C ALA A 62 1.32 -19.61 6.76
N GLU A 63 1.53 -20.67 5.99
CA GLU A 63 2.71 -21.52 6.10
C GLU A 63 3.49 -21.51 4.80
N PHE A 64 4.80 -21.32 4.91
CA PHE A 64 5.73 -21.35 3.78
C PHE A 64 6.61 -22.60 3.87
N ASP A 65 6.62 -23.40 2.81
CA ASP A 65 7.38 -24.67 2.76
C ASP A 65 8.75 -24.56 2.06
N GLY A 66 9.16 -23.33 1.72
CA GLY A 66 10.37 -23.04 0.96
C GLY A 66 10.12 -22.67 -0.50
N ASP A 67 8.93 -22.95 -1.05
CA ASP A 67 8.55 -22.50 -2.40
C ASP A 67 7.06 -22.15 -2.55
N THR A 68 6.19 -22.65 -1.67
CA THR A 68 4.76 -22.41 -1.69
C THR A 68 4.30 -21.78 -0.38
N LEU A 69 3.58 -20.66 -0.48
CA LEU A 69 2.83 -20.09 0.65
C LEU A 69 1.40 -20.64 0.62
N THR A 70 1.00 -21.33 1.69
CA THR A 70 -0.32 -21.94 1.83
C THR A 70 -1.08 -21.28 2.98
N PHE A 71 -2.35 -20.95 2.76
CA PHE A 71 -3.24 -20.47 3.80
C PHE A 71 -4.66 -21.00 3.58
N THR A 72 -5.41 -21.14 4.66
CA THR A 72 -6.80 -21.62 4.64
C THR A 72 -7.71 -20.56 5.24
N VAL A 73 -8.86 -20.35 4.60
CA VAL A 73 -9.87 -19.38 5.01
C VAL A 73 -11.25 -19.99 4.87
N ILE A 74 -12.15 -19.63 5.78
CA ILE A 74 -13.59 -19.90 5.68
C ILE A 74 -14.26 -18.54 5.60
N PRO A 75 -14.56 -18.01 4.40
CA PRO A 75 -15.09 -16.66 4.25
C PRO A 75 -16.47 -16.52 4.89
N GLU A 76 -16.67 -15.49 5.69
CA GLU A 76 -17.98 -15.17 6.29
C GLU A 76 -18.93 -14.48 5.30
N ARG A 77 -18.40 -14.05 4.15
CA ARG A 77 -19.10 -13.33 3.09
C ARG A 77 -18.67 -13.92 1.75
N SER A 78 -19.47 -13.67 0.71
CA SER A 78 -19.22 -14.19 -0.63
C SER A 78 -18.06 -13.51 -1.38
N SER A 79 -17.46 -12.47 -0.81
CA SER A 79 -16.36 -11.73 -1.42
C SER A 79 -15.33 -11.33 -0.37
N ILE A 80 -14.06 -11.61 -0.62
CA ILE A 80 -12.94 -11.24 0.25
C ILE A 80 -11.70 -10.93 -0.60
N TYR A 81 -10.97 -9.88 -0.23
CA TYR A 81 -9.69 -9.52 -0.82
C TYR A 81 -8.53 -10.09 -0.02
N PHE A 82 -7.45 -10.46 -0.71
CA PHE A 82 -6.16 -10.82 -0.13
C PHE A 82 -5.06 -9.97 -0.75
N ALA A 83 -4.09 -9.55 0.06
CA ALA A 83 -2.97 -8.72 -0.36
C ALA A 83 -1.68 -9.05 0.40
N TYR A 84 -0.55 -8.56 -0.11
CA TYR A 84 0.75 -8.66 0.58
C TYR A 84 0.86 -7.69 1.77
N PHE A 85 0.27 -6.51 1.63
CA PHE A 85 0.03 -5.53 2.70
C PHE A 85 -1.29 -4.81 2.41
N ALA A 86 -1.81 -4.02 3.35
CA ALA A 86 -2.97 -3.16 3.08
C ALA A 86 -2.68 -2.22 1.87
N PRO A 87 -3.39 -2.37 0.74
CA PRO A 87 -3.14 -1.56 -0.44
C PRO A 87 -3.47 -0.09 -0.18
N TYR A 88 -2.70 0.80 -0.81
CA TYR A 88 -3.00 2.23 -0.86
C TYR A 88 -3.31 2.58 -2.32
N THR A 89 -4.58 2.88 -2.62
CA THR A 89 -5.06 3.06 -3.99
C THR A 89 -4.67 4.42 -4.55
N TYR A 90 -4.66 4.53 -5.88
CA TYR A 90 -4.43 5.82 -6.53
C TYR A 90 -5.57 6.82 -6.24
N ASP A 91 -6.82 6.36 -6.14
CA ASP A 91 -7.94 7.23 -5.71
C ASP A 91 -7.69 7.82 -4.32
N ARG A 92 -7.22 7.00 -3.35
CA ARG A 92 -6.88 7.47 -2.00
C ARG A 92 -5.69 8.44 -2.02
N HIS A 93 -4.73 8.24 -2.93
CA HIS A 93 -3.64 9.18 -3.15
C HIS A 93 -4.17 10.54 -3.61
N LEU A 94 -5.05 10.55 -4.61
CA LEU A 94 -5.68 11.76 -5.09
C LEU A 94 -6.51 12.44 -3.99
N ASP A 95 -7.30 11.68 -3.22
CA ASP A 95 -8.07 12.20 -2.09
C ASP A 95 -7.18 12.86 -1.03
N LEU A 96 -6.05 12.24 -0.68
CA LEU A 96 -5.08 12.80 0.27
C LEU A 96 -4.50 14.13 -0.24
N LEU A 97 -4.09 14.19 -1.51
CA LEU A 97 -3.57 15.43 -2.11
C LEU A 97 -4.63 16.55 -2.11
N HIS A 98 -5.88 16.23 -2.45
CA HIS A 98 -6.97 17.20 -2.51
C HIS A 98 -7.44 17.67 -1.14
N MET A 99 -7.39 16.78 -0.16
CA MET A 99 -7.61 17.13 1.24
C MET A 99 -6.50 18.05 1.73
N ALA A 100 -5.23 17.71 1.50
CA ALA A 100 -4.09 18.49 1.97
C ALA A 100 -4.03 19.91 1.39
N GLN A 101 -4.24 20.08 0.07
CA GLN A 101 -4.20 21.39 -0.59
C GLN A 101 -5.29 22.37 -0.10
N SER A 102 -6.30 21.89 0.61
CA SER A 102 -7.35 22.76 1.17
C SER A 102 -6.87 23.60 2.35
N ALA A 103 -5.74 23.22 2.98
CA ALA A 103 -5.13 24.00 4.04
C ALA A 103 -4.37 25.22 3.51
N HIS A 104 -4.52 26.35 4.18
CA HIS A 104 -3.97 27.64 3.75
C HIS A 104 -2.43 27.66 3.68
N HIS A 105 -1.76 26.80 4.46
CA HIS A 105 -0.31 26.65 4.48
C HIS A 105 0.19 25.47 3.64
N CYS A 106 -0.66 24.86 2.82
CA CYS A 106 -0.27 23.76 1.94
C CYS A 106 -0.42 24.17 0.47
N LYS A 107 0.61 23.91 -0.32
CA LYS A 107 0.60 24.11 -1.77
C LYS A 107 0.83 22.78 -2.48
N LEU A 108 0.00 22.48 -3.47
CA LEU A 108 0.15 21.35 -4.38
C LEU A 108 0.72 21.83 -5.73
N ASP A 109 1.82 21.22 -6.15
CA ASP A 109 2.44 21.43 -7.45
C ASP A 109 2.59 20.09 -8.20
N THR A 110 2.36 20.09 -9.52
CA THR A 110 2.70 18.95 -10.39
C THR A 110 4.12 19.13 -10.92
N LEU A 111 5.04 18.24 -10.54
CA LEU A 111 6.44 18.28 -10.99
C LEU A 111 6.63 17.78 -12.42
N GLY A 112 5.69 16.97 -12.90
CA GLY A 112 5.71 16.32 -14.20
C GLY A 112 4.79 15.10 -14.19
N HIS A 113 4.97 14.22 -15.17
CA HIS A 113 4.15 13.02 -15.32
C HIS A 113 4.99 11.74 -15.33
N THR A 114 4.42 10.64 -14.84
CA THR A 114 4.98 9.30 -14.94
C THR A 114 4.91 8.79 -16.39
N LEU A 115 5.51 7.63 -16.66
CA LEU A 115 5.46 7.00 -17.99
C LEU A 115 4.02 6.68 -18.45
N ASP A 116 3.11 6.41 -17.51
CA ASP A 116 1.69 6.14 -17.79
C ASP A 116 0.82 7.41 -17.74
N GLY A 117 1.43 8.59 -17.60
CA GLY A 117 0.75 9.88 -17.64
C GLY A 117 0.09 10.30 -16.32
N ASN A 118 0.39 9.63 -15.20
CA ASN A 118 -0.06 10.07 -13.87
C ASN A 118 0.79 11.23 -13.35
N ASP A 119 0.25 12.06 -12.47
CA ASP A 119 0.97 13.20 -11.92
C ASP A 119 2.03 12.78 -10.90
N MET A 120 3.19 13.43 -10.95
CA MET A 120 4.18 13.43 -9.87
C MET A 120 3.95 14.67 -9.01
N SER A 121 3.20 14.50 -7.93
CA SER A 121 2.74 15.59 -7.07
C SER A 121 3.74 15.95 -5.96
N LEU A 122 3.90 17.25 -5.70
CA LEU A 122 4.63 17.80 -4.58
C LEU A 122 3.68 18.60 -3.68
N LEU A 123 3.59 18.21 -2.41
CA LEU A 123 3.01 19.04 -1.35
C LEU A 123 4.12 19.84 -0.66
N THR A 124 3.95 21.16 -0.59
CA THR A 124 4.82 22.06 0.17
C THR A 124 4.02 22.63 1.34
N PHE A 125 4.52 22.46 2.56
CA PHE A 125 3.91 23.02 3.77
C PHE A 125 4.71 24.22 4.27
N GLY A 126 4.02 25.34 4.50
CA GLY A 126 4.58 26.62 4.92
C GLY A 126 5.20 27.44 3.78
N GLU A 127 5.63 28.65 4.13
CA GLU A 127 6.22 29.60 3.18
C GLU A 127 7.76 29.67 3.28
N PRO A 128 8.48 29.85 2.15
CA PRO A 128 9.91 30.10 2.15
C PRO A 128 10.26 31.35 2.98
N GLU A 129 11.21 31.20 3.90
CA GLU A 129 11.71 32.30 4.72
C GLU A 129 13.22 32.14 4.95
N GLU A 130 13.92 33.25 5.09
CA GLU A 130 15.35 33.22 5.39
C GLU A 130 15.61 32.47 6.70
N GLY A 131 16.58 31.56 6.70
CA GLY A 131 16.90 30.73 7.85
C GLY A 131 16.06 29.47 8.04
N LYS A 132 14.91 29.31 7.35
CA LYS A 132 14.14 28.05 7.40
C LYS A 132 14.88 26.90 6.71
N LYS A 133 14.77 25.71 7.30
CA LYS A 133 15.28 24.47 6.71
C LYS A 133 14.31 23.96 5.65
N LYS A 134 14.85 23.40 4.57
CA LYS A 134 14.08 22.67 3.55
C LYS A 134 14.14 21.19 3.89
N ILE A 135 13.03 20.61 4.32
CA ILE A 135 12.92 19.20 4.69
C ILE A 135 12.20 18.49 3.55
N TRP A 136 12.83 17.47 2.99
CA TRP A 136 12.27 16.65 1.90
C TRP A 136 11.88 15.29 2.45
N MET A 137 10.65 14.88 2.14
CA MET A 137 10.13 13.55 2.42
C MET A 137 9.58 12.98 1.11
N ILE A 138 10.05 11.80 0.73
CA ILE A 138 9.55 11.04 -0.42
C ILE A 138 9.21 9.64 0.05
N ALA A 139 8.20 9.02 -0.55
CA ALA A 139 7.74 7.70 -0.18
C ALA A 139 7.44 6.85 -1.42
N ARG A 140 7.42 5.52 -1.21
CA ARG A 140 6.88 4.54 -2.15
C ARG A 140 7.56 4.53 -3.53
N GLN A 141 8.89 4.64 -3.55
CA GLN A 141 9.67 4.42 -4.78
C GLN A 141 9.52 2.98 -5.30
N HIS A 142 9.36 2.01 -4.41
CA HIS A 142 8.92 0.66 -4.77
C HIS A 142 7.39 0.59 -4.65
N PRO A 143 6.65 0.26 -5.73
CA PRO A 143 5.18 0.39 -5.75
C PRO A 143 4.46 -0.55 -4.78
N GLY A 144 5.05 -1.71 -4.48
CA GLY A 144 4.54 -2.71 -3.54
C GLY A 144 4.75 -2.36 -2.05
N GLU A 145 5.53 -1.33 -1.73
CA GLU A 145 5.77 -0.90 -0.35
C GLU A 145 4.70 0.10 0.13
N THR A 146 3.44 -0.35 0.13
CA THR A 146 2.27 0.53 0.34
C THR A 146 2.23 1.18 1.73
N MET A 147 2.88 0.58 2.73
CA MET A 147 3.04 1.15 4.07
C MET A 147 3.76 2.50 4.06
N ALA A 148 4.62 2.77 3.07
CA ALA A 148 5.33 4.03 2.96
C ALA A 148 4.37 5.21 2.73
N GLU A 149 3.30 5.01 1.97
CA GLU A 149 2.31 6.06 1.73
C GLU A 149 1.28 6.17 2.86
N TRP A 150 0.94 5.05 3.52
CA TRP A 150 0.22 5.10 4.79
C TRP A 150 0.95 5.93 5.85
N PHE A 151 2.28 5.83 5.92
CA PHE A 151 3.10 6.69 6.78
C PHE A 151 2.97 8.17 6.38
N MET A 152 3.08 8.48 5.07
CA MET A 152 2.95 9.85 4.57
C MET A 152 1.57 10.43 4.88
N GLU A 153 0.50 9.64 4.76
CA GLU A 153 -0.85 10.08 5.11
C GLU A 153 -0.93 10.54 6.57
N GLY A 154 -0.46 9.74 7.52
CA GLY A 154 -0.46 10.12 8.94
C GLY A 154 0.42 11.34 9.23
N MET A 155 1.58 11.43 8.57
CA MET A 155 2.46 12.61 8.69
C MET A 155 1.79 13.88 8.14
N ILE A 156 1.15 13.80 6.98
CA ILE A 156 0.43 14.91 6.34
C ILE A 156 -0.76 15.34 7.19
N GLN A 157 -1.57 14.40 7.67
CA GLN A 157 -2.69 14.69 8.56
C GLN A 157 -2.25 15.47 9.80
N ARG A 158 -1.09 15.13 10.37
CA ARG A 158 -0.52 15.89 11.48
C ARG A 158 -0.07 17.30 11.08
N LEU A 159 0.58 17.46 9.93
CA LEU A 159 0.97 18.79 9.42
C LEU A 159 -0.22 19.70 9.10
N LEU A 160 -1.41 19.13 8.92
CA LEU A 160 -2.65 19.85 8.65
C LEU A 160 -3.42 20.23 9.93
N ASP A 161 -3.06 19.67 11.09
CA ASP A 161 -3.74 19.96 12.35
C ASP A 161 -3.32 21.33 12.91
N GLU A 162 -4.17 22.34 12.73
CA GLU A 162 -3.96 23.70 13.25
C GLU A 162 -3.97 23.77 14.78
N ASN A 163 -4.41 22.71 15.47
CA ASN A 163 -4.41 22.62 16.93
C ASN A 163 -3.22 21.86 17.50
N ASP A 164 -2.29 21.35 16.66
CA ASP A 164 -1.09 20.69 17.16
C ASP A 164 -0.12 21.72 17.75
N THR A 165 -0.17 21.87 19.07
CA THR A 165 0.72 22.78 19.83
C THR A 165 2.20 22.37 19.84
N VAL A 166 2.53 21.21 19.27
CA VAL A 166 3.90 20.64 19.21
C VAL A 166 4.45 20.65 17.78
N ALA A 167 3.68 21.13 16.79
CA ALA A 167 4.10 21.29 15.40
C ALA A 167 4.94 22.57 15.17
#